data_AF-A0A921E133-F1
#
_entry.id   AF-A0A921E133-F1
#
_cell.length_a   1.000
_cell.length_b   1.000
_cell.length_c   1.000
_cell.angle_alpha   90.00
_cell.angle_beta   90.00
_cell.angle_gamma   90.00
#
_symmetry.space_group_name_H-M   'P 1'
#
loop_
_entity.id
_entity.type
_entity.pdbx_description
1 polymer ?
#
loop_
_entity_poly.entity_id
_entity_poly.type
_entity_poly.pdbx_seq_one_letter_code
_entity_poly.pdbx_strand_id
1 'polypeptide(L)'
;MRIPCALALLTMLLPQGTRASEPHVDVVAFAGAAAQHVGERVTLDHCHLVFATPEEMTCVGLAPKTATGDVHTVGKLLIRVAAAEMRSRNRALALCDGGDLGEACEVSVSGEVFDASRSFGLDDARVMGLREATICWPD
;
A
#
# COMPACT_ATOMS: atom_id res chain seq x y z
N MET A 1 19.74 5.50 -66.10
CA MET A 1 19.29 4.34 -65.28
C MET A 1 19.47 4.74 -63.81
N ARG A 2 18.37 4.76 -63.04
CA ARG A 2 18.35 5.14 -61.62
C ARG A 2 18.24 3.86 -60.79
N ILE A 3 19.11 3.68 -59.79
CA ILE A 3 18.99 2.65 -58.76
C ILE A 3 19.05 3.38 -57.41
N PRO A 4 17.97 3.41 -56.61
CA PRO A 4 18.05 3.89 -55.24
C PRO A 4 18.42 2.71 -54.33
N CYS A 5 19.49 2.87 -53.56
CA CYS A 5 19.89 1.90 -52.54
C CYS A 5 19.12 2.21 -51.24
N ALA A 6 18.57 1.16 -50.65
CA ALA A 6 17.61 1.14 -49.57
C ALA A 6 18.10 1.84 -48.28
N LEU A 7 17.23 2.66 -47.68
CA LEU A 7 17.31 3.02 -46.27
C LEU A 7 16.90 1.80 -45.42
N ALA A 8 17.85 1.23 -44.70
CA ALA A 8 17.56 0.32 -43.60
C ALA A 8 17.17 1.15 -42.36
N LEU A 9 15.86 1.22 -42.08
CA LEU A 9 15.37 1.70 -40.79
C LEU A 9 15.57 0.60 -39.74
N LEU A 10 16.58 0.76 -38.88
CA LEU A 10 16.67 0.06 -37.61
C LEU A 10 15.53 0.58 -36.70
N THR A 11 14.44 -0.16 -36.62
CA THR A 11 13.44 0.03 -35.57
C THR A 11 14.00 -0.51 -34.25
N MET A 12 14.43 0.40 -33.37
CA MET A 12 14.71 0.09 -31.97
C MET A 12 13.41 -0.38 -31.30
N LEU A 13 13.32 -1.68 -31.01
CA LEU A 13 12.33 -2.25 -30.10
C LEU A 13 12.70 -1.84 -28.67
N LEU A 14 12.14 -0.73 -28.20
CA LEU A 14 12.05 -0.45 -26.77
C LEU A 14 10.97 -1.36 -26.18
N PRO A 15 11.27 -2.18 -25.15
CA PRO A 15 10.23 -2.93 -24.47
C PRO A 15 9.33 -1.93 -23.75
N GLN A 16 8.12 -1.76 -24.24
CA GLN A 16 7.07 -1.10 -23.51
C GLN A 16 6.73 -2.01 -22.33
N GLY A 17 7.37 -1.77 -21.20
CA GLY A 17 6.92 -2.32 -19.93
C GLY A 17 5.49 -1.85 -19.73
N THR A 18 4.53 -2.73 -19.98
CA THR A 18 3.15 -2.57 -19.55
C THR A 18 3.20 -2.45 -18.04
N ARG A 19 3.20 -1.22 -17.52
CA ARG A 19 2.81 -0.98 -16.14
C ARG A 19 1.36 -1.42 -16.07
N ALA A 20 1.14 -2.68 -15.69
CA ALA A 20 -0.17 -3.11 -15.25
C ALA A 20 -0.57 -2.12 -14.16
N SER A 21 -1.71 -1.45 -14.35
CA SER A 21 -2.26 -0.55 -13.34
C SER A 21 -2.39 -1.37 -12.06
N GLU A 22 -1.67 -0.99 -11.00
CA GLU A 22 -1.83 -1.64 -9.70
C GLU A 22 -3.31 -1.49 -9.30
N PRO A 23 -3.98 -2.56 -8.86
CA PRO A 23 -5.36 -2.46 -8.42
C PRO A 23 -5.42 -1.55 -7.19
N HIS A 24 -6.24 -0.51 -7.31
CA HIS A 24 -6.60 0.39 -6.22
C HIS A 24 -7.81 -0.19 -5.49
N VAL A 25 -7.69 -0.36 -4.18
CA VAL A 25 -8.72 -0.98 -3.35
C VAL A 25 -8.90 -0.16 -2.08
N ASP A 26 -10.14 0.07 -1.71
CA ASP A 26 -10.47 0.64 -0.41
C ASP A 26 -10.06 -0.32 0.72
N VAL A 27 -9.35 0.20 1.73
CA VAL A 27 -8.81 -0.59 2.84
C VAL A 27 -9.90 -1.36 3.63
N VAL A 28 -11.11 -0.80 3.76
CA VAL A 28 -12.23 -1.44 4.47
C VAL A 28 -12.71 -2.66 3.71
N ALA A 29 -12.88 -2.53 2.39
CA ALA A 29 -13.25 -3.66 1.53
C ALA A 29 -12.15 -4.72 1.48
N PHE A 30 -10.88 -4.29 1.47
CA PHE A 30 -9.74 -5.18 1.31
C PHE A 30 -9.46 -6.05 2.53
N ALA A 31 -9.57 -5.53 3.76
CA ALA A 31 -9.12 -6.23 4.96
C ALA A 31 -9.77 -7.61 5.16
N GLY A 32 -11.05 -7.78 4.81
CA GLY A 32 -11.75 -9.06 4.89
C GLY A 32 -11.36 -10.08 3.81
N ALA A 33 -10.82 -9.61 2.68
CA ALA A 33 -10.43 -10.42 1.54
C ALA A 33 -8.90 -10.56 1.38
N ALA A 34 -8.11 -9.84 2.18
CA ALA A 34 -6.66 -9.70 2.02
C ALA A 34 -5.90 -11.04 1.86
N ALA A 35 -6.34 -12.09 2.55
CA ALA A 35 -5.74 -13.42 2.45
C ALA A 35 -5.80 -14.03 1.02
N GLN A 36 -6.76 -13.61 0.19
CA GLN A 36 -6.89 -14.07 -1.20
C GLN A 36 -5.88 -13.41 -2.14
N HIS A 37 -5.26 -12.31 -1.69
CA HIS A 37 -4.34 -11.49 -2.47
C HIS A 37 -2.88 -11.68 -2.08
N VAL A 38 -2.55 -12.68 -1.24
CA VAL A 38 -1.16 -12.91 -0.79
C VAL A 38 -0.23 -13.13 -1.99
N GLY A 39 0.86 -12.37 -2.04
CA GLY A 39 1.83 -12.34 -3.13
C GLY A 39 1.48 -11.36 -4.26
N GLU A 40 0.31 -10.73 -4.23
CA GLU A 40 -0.08 -9.68 -5.17
C GLU A 40 0.35 -8.31 -4.66
N ARG A 41 0.67 -7.41 -5.60
CA ARG A 41 0.93 -6.00 -5.30
C ARG A 41 -0.35 -5.20 -5.48
N VAL A 42 -0.73 -4.46 -4.44
CA VAL A 42 -1.97 -3.67 -4.39
C VAL A 42 -1.68 -2.26 -3.91
N THR A 43 -2.55 -1.31 -4.25
CA THR A 43 -2.59 0.01 -3.60
C THR A 43 -3.86 0.10 -2.75
N LEU A 44 -3.69 0.36 -1.46
CA LEU A 44 -4.78 0.57 -0.53
C LEU A 44 -5.01 2.06 -0.33
N ASP A 45 -6.20 2.53 -0.66
CA ASP A 45 -6.61 3.92 -0.46
C ASP A 45 -7.32 4.09 0.89
N HIS A 46 -7.37 5.34 1.37
CA HIS A 46 -8.02 5.74 2.64
C HIS A 46 -7.46 5.04 3.89
N CYS A 47 -6.18 4.69 3.84
CA CYS A 47 -5.47 4.08 4.94
C CYS A 47 -5.12 5.12 5.99
N HIS A 48 -5.59 4.94 7.23
CA HIS A 48 -5.10 5.74 8.35
C HIS A 48 -3.91 5.04 9.01
N LEU A 49 -2.76 5.70 9.03
CA LEU A 49 -1.58 5.17 9.71
C LEU A 49 -1.73 5.34 11.21
N VAL A 50 -1.73 4.24 11.94
CA VAL A 50 -1.74 4.17 13.40
C VAL A 50 -0.58 3.32 13.88
N PHE A 51 -0.10 3.56 15.10
CA PHE A 51 1.02 2.82 15.71
C PHE A 51 2.23 2.71 14.77
N ALA A 52 2.96 3.82 14.62
CA ALA A 52 4.18 3.86 13.84
C ALA A 52 5.39 3.58 14.73
N THR A 53 6.14 2.52 14.41
CA THR A 53 7.47 2.25 14.96
C THR A 53 8.52 2.34 13.85
N PRO A 54 9.82 2.33 14.16
CA PRO A 54 10.86 2.28 13.14
C PRO A 54 10.78 1.04 12.23
N GLU A 55 10.20 -0.07 12.70
CA GLU A 55 10.19 -1.37 12.03
C GLU A 55 8.87 -1.67 11.33
N GLU A 56 7.76 -1.18 11.88
CA GLU A 56 6.41 -1.46 11.40
C GLU A 56 5.44 -0.31 11.67
N MET A 57 4.44 -0.18 10.80
CA MET A 57 3.29 0.71 10.96
C MET A 57 2.00 -0.12 10.84
N THR A 58 0.89 0.36 11.38
CA THR A 58 -0.41 -0.28 11.15
C THR A 58 -1.28 0.62 10.30
N CYS A 59 -1.87 0.05 9.25
CA CYS A 59 -2.93 0.68 8.48
C CYS A 59 -4.28 0.28 9.06
N VAL A 60 -5.13 1.25 9.38
CA VAL A 60 -6.54 0.99 9.71
C VAL A 60 -7.46 1.55 8.64
N GLY A 61 -8.43 0.73 8.26
CA GLY A 61 -9.61 1.19 7.54
C GLY A 61 -10.68 1.67 8.52
N LEU A 62 -11.27 2.82 8.25
CA LEU A 62 -12.33 3.42 9.05
C LEU A 62 -13.66 3.31 8.32
N ALA A 63 -14.68 2.82 9.01
CA ALA A 63 -16.04 2.84 8.48
C ALA A 63 -16.56 4.29 8.42
N PRO A 64 -17.49 4.61 7.50
CA PRO A 64 -18.18 5.89 7.52
C PRO A 64 -18.78 6.20 8.89
N LYS A 65 -18.70 7.47 9.28
CA LYS A 65 -19.21 7.96 10.56
C LYS A 65 -20.69 7.60 10.71
N THR A 66 -21.05 7.00 11.85
CA THR A 66 -22.45 6.67 12.15
C THR A 66 -23.27 7.94 12.40
N ALA A 67 -24.60 7.82 12.41
CA ALA A 67 -25.49 8.93 12.73
C ALA A 67 -25.27 9.52 14.15
N THR A 68 -24.69 8.74 15.08
CA THR A 68 -24.29 9.18 16.43
C THR A 68 -22.93 9.84 16.47
N GLY A 69 -22.19 9.82 15.36
CA GLY A 69 -20.88 10.43 15.23
C GLY A 69 -19.71 9.49 15.52
N ASP A 70 -19.96 8.20 15.73
CA ASP A 70 -18.94 7.21 16.04
C ASP A 70 -18.23 6.74 14.76
N VAL A 71 -16.92 6.48 14.86
CA VAL A 71 -16.10 5.91 13.79
C VAL A 71 -15.57 4.56 14.27
N HIS A 72 -15.80 3.51 13.48
CA HIS A 72 -15.37 2.16 13.81
C HIS A 72 -14.22 1.74 12.91
N THR A 73 -13.20 1.09 13.49
CA THR A 73 -12.15 0.41 12.72
C THR A 73 -12.71 -0.88 12.16
N VAL A 74 -12.53 -1.11 10.86
CA VAL A 74 -13.12 -2.25 10.14
C VAL A 74 -12.07 -3.28 9.74
N GLY A 75 -10.79 -2.90 9.77
CA GLY A 75 -9.68 -3.78 9.46
C GLY A 75 -8.35 -3.16 9.88
N LYS A 76 -7.37 -4.03 10.17
CA LYS A 76 -5.98 -3.67 10.48
C LYS A 76 -5.06 -4.44 9.56
N LEU A 77 -4.12 -3.74 8.94
CA LEU A 77 -3.08 -4.34 8.11
C LEU A 77 -1.72 -3.87 8.59
N LEU A 78 -0.78 -4.80 8.73
CA LEU A 78 0.59 -4.46 9.08
C LEU A 78 1.31 -3.88 7.86
N ILE A 79 2.02 -2.77 8.02
CA ILE A 79 2.78 -2.12 6.96
C ILE A 79 4.26 -2.21 7.28
N ARG A 80 5.01 -2.90 6.41
CA ARG A 80 6.47 -2.95 6.42
C ARG A 80 7.02 -2.17 5.24
N VAL A 81 7.54 -0.99 5.53
CA VAL A 81 7.99 -0.03 4.53
C VAL A 81 9.36 -0.41 3.97
N ALA A 82 9.52 -0.22 2.66
CA ALA A 82 10.78 -0.47 1.98
C ALA A 82 11.89 0.45 2.54
N ALA A 83 13.13 -0.02 2.56
CA ALA A 83 14.26 0.77 3.06
C ALA A 83 14.50 2.09 2.28
N ALA A 84 14.01 2.20 1.05
CA ALA A 84 14.08 3.44 0.26
C ALA A 84 13.09 4.52 0.75
N GLU A 85 12.04 4.14 1.48
CA GLU A 85 10.91 4.98 1.87
C GLU A 85 11.07 5.60 3.29
N MET A 86 12.32 5.80 3.70
CA MET A 86 12.67 6.35 5.02
C MET A 86 12.08 7.73 5.28
N ARG A 87 11.96 8.57 4.23
CA ARG A 87 11.37 9.91 4.35
C ARG A 87 9.90 9.83 4.75
N SER A 88 9.13 9.03 4.02
CA SER A 88 7.70 8.84 4.25
C SER A 88 7.46 8.20 5.63
N ARG A 89 8.30 7.23 6.02
CA ARG A 89 8.28 6.64 7.37
C ARG A 89 8.53 7.68 8.46
N ASN A 90 9.55 8.53 8.31
CA ASN A 90 9.84 9.57 9.30
C ASN A 90 8.71 10.59 9.42
N ARG A 91 8.05 10.92 8.31
CA ARG A 91 6.85 11.77 8.33
C ARG A 91 5.71 11.09 9.10
N ALA A 92 5.45 9.81 8.86
CA ALA A 92 4.44 9.05 9.60
C ALA A 92 4.73 9.01 11.10
N LEU A 93 5.99 8.75 11.50
CA LEU A 93 6.41 8.77 12.90
C LEU A 93 6.23 10.14 13.57
N ALA A 94 6.36 11.24 12.82
CA ALA A 94 6.20 12.58 13.37
C ALA A 94 4.74 13.02 13.49
N LEU A 95 3.87 12.56 12.58
CA LEU A 95 2.49 13.05 12.46
C LEU A 95 1.46 12.11 13.09
N CYS A 96 1.73 10.80 13.10
CA CYS A 96 0.72 9.76 13.33
C CYS A 96 1.06 8.85 14.52
N ASP A 97 2.06 9.22 15.31
CA ASP A 97 2.37 8.53 16.56
C ASP A 97 1.21 8.68 17.56
N GLY A 98 0.98 7.66 18.37
CA GLY A 98 -0.08 7.66 19.39
C GLY A 98 -1.49 7.29 18.89
N GLY A 99 -1.68 7.01 17.59
CA GLY A 99 -2.94 6.48 17.07
C GLY A 99 -4.01 7.53 16.75
N ASP A 100 -3.58 8.73 16.34
CA ASP A 100 -4.49 9.74 15.78
C ASP A 100 -5.19 9.21 14.51
N LEU A 101 -6.45 9.57 14.34
CA LEU A 101 -7.30 9.22 13.19
C LEU A 101 -7.68 10.45 12.36
N GLY A 102 -6.96 11.56 12.50
CA GLY A 102 -7.14 12.76 11.68
C GLY A 102 -6.69 12.56 10.22
N GLU A 103 -7.23 13.41 9.33
CA GLU A 103 -6.92 13.42 7.89
C GLU A 103 -5.42 13.57 7.59
N ALA A 104 -4.66 14.17 8.51
CA ALA A 104 -3.21 14.30 8.40
C ALA A 104 -2.47 12.95 8.39
N CYS A 105 -3.15 11.86 8.78
CA CYS A 105 -2.65 10.49 8.81
C CYS A 105 -3.32 9.57 7.78
N GLU A 106 -4.23 10.12 6.97
CA GLU A 106 -4.82 9.43 5.84
C GLU A 106 -3.86 9.43 4.65
N VAL A 107 -3.58 8.26 4.11
CA VAL A 107 -2.65 8.02 3.00
C VAL A 107 -3.16 6.91 2.09
N SER A 108 -2.55 6.77 0.92
CA SER A 108 -2.56 5.51 0.18
C SER A 108 -1.28 4.72 0.45
N VAL A 109 -1.36 3.39 0.46
CA VAL A 109 -0.19 2.52 0.65
C VAL A 109 -0.13 1.47 -0.45
N SER A 110 0.95 1.48 -1.24
CA SER A 110 1.22 0.45 -2.25
C SER A 110 2.22 -0.57 -1.69
N GLY A 111 1.95 -1.86 -1.83
CA GLY A 111 2.84 -2.91 -1.34
C GLY A 111 2.39 -4.31 -1.74
N GLU A 112 3.26 -5.29 -1.49
CA GLU A 112 2.93 -6.70 -1.71
C GLU A 112 2.23 -7.28 -0.48
N VAL A 113 1.11 -7.94 -0.69
CA VAL A 113 0.32 -8.55 0.39
C VAL A 113 1.03 -9.77 0.94
N PHE A 114 1.16 -9.86 2.25
CA PHE A 114 1.77 -11.01 2.92
C PHE A 114 1.02 -11.41 4.19
N ASP A 115 1.17 -12.67 4.56
CA ASP A 115 0.71 -13.20 5.84
C ASP A 115 1.74 -12.88 6.93
N ALA A 116 1.40 -11.98 7.83
CA ALA A 116 2.23 -11.56 8.95
C ALA A 116 2.03 -12.43 10.20
N SER A 117 1.04 -13.32 10.23
CA SER A 117 0.61 -14.06 11.44
C SER A 117 1.76 -14.85 12.07
N ARG A 118 2.61 -15.48 11.24
CA ARG A 118 3.81 -16.19 11.70
C ARG A 118 4.84 -15.31 12.39
N SER A 119 4.91 -14.02 12.06
CA SER A 119 5.81 -13.08 12.75
C SER A 119 5.37 -12.81 14.20
N PHE A 120 4.11 -13.07 14.52
CA PHE A 120 3.54 -12.87 15.85
C PHE A 120 3.27 -14.18 16.59
N GLY A 121 3.60 -15.33 16.00
CA GLY A 121 3.29 -16.64 16.58
C GLY A 121 1.77 -16.92 16.68
N LEU A 122 0.98 -16.26 15.83
CA LEU A 122 -0.47 -16.35 15.81
C LEU A 122 -0.92 -17.24 14.66
N ASP A 123 -0.81 -18.56 14.82
CA ASP A 123 -1.18 -19.48 13.74
C ASP A 123 -2.71 -19.49 13.48
N ASP A 124 -3.52 -19.16 14.49
CA ASP A 124 -4.99 -19.17 14.42
C ASP A 124 -5.62 -17.79 14.15
N ALA A 125 -4.87 -16.69 14.33
CA ALA A 125 -5.34 -15.33 14.07
C ALA A 125 -4.63 -14.75 12.85
N ARG A 126 -5.37 -14.65 11.73
CA ARG A 126 -4.83 -14.13 10.48
C ARG A 126 -4.53 -12.64 10.60
N VAL A 127 -3.24 -12.30 10.64
CA VAL A 127 -2.74 -10.93 10.51
C VAL A 127 -2.19 -10.78 9.10
N MET A 128 -2.82 -9.93 8.31
CA MET A 128 -2.37 -9.62 6.95
C MET A 128 -1.61 -8.29 6.95
N GLY A 129 -0.75 -8.10 5.95
CA GLY A 129 0.01 -6.87 5.81
C GLY A 129 0.50 -6.61 4.40
N LEU A 130 1.13 -5.44 4.23
CA LEU A 130 1.86 -5.06 3.04
C LEU A 130 3.36 -4.99 3.35
N ARG A 131 4.18 -5.67 2.57
CA ARG A 131 5.65 -5.59 2.60
C ARG A 131 6.17 -4.82 1.40
N GLU A 132 7.41 -4.34 1.53
CA GLU A 132 8.03 -3.45 0.55
C GLU A 132 7.10 -2.28 0.22
N ALA A 133 6.45 -1.77 1.27
CA ALA A 133 5.40 -0.81 1.14
C ALA A 133 5.95 0.60 0.87
N THR A 134 5.21 1.35 0.09
CA THR A 134 5.42 2.76 -0.23
C THR A 134 4.21 3.55 0.23
N ILE A 135 4.44 4.64 0.96
CA ILE A 135 3.38 5.51 1.48
C ILE A 135 3.23 6.70 0.54
N CYS A 136 2.02 6.88 0.04
CA CYS A 136 1.61 7.98 -0.83
C CYS A 136 0.76 8.96 -0.02
N TRP A 137 1.30 10.13 0.29
CA TRP A 137 0.59 11.19 1.00
C TRP A 137 -0.31 11.96 0.03
N PRO A 138 -1.50 12.43 0.45
CA PRO A 138 -2.26 13.40 -0.31
C PRO A 138 -1.45 14.72 -0.42
N ASP A 139 -1.49 15.34 -1.60
CA ASP A 139 -0.81 16.61 -1.93
C ASP A 139 -1.44 17.81 -1.22
#